data_AF-A0A8J0R0C7-F1
#
_entry.id   AF-A0A8J0R0C7-F1
#
_cell.length_a   1.000
_cell.length_b   1.000
_cell.length_c   1.000
_cell.angle_alpha   90.00
_cell.angle_beta   90.00
_cell.angle_gamma   90.00
#
_symmetry.space_group_name_H-M   'P 1'
#
loop_
_entity.id
_entity.type
_entity.pdbx_description
1 polymer ?
#
loop_
_entity_poly.entity_id
_entity_poly.type
_entity_poly.pdbx_seq_one_letter_code
_entity_poly.pdbx_strand_id
1 'polypeptide(L)'
;MAEGEPPYYDQRRVENLIINNQPPKLRAETWSQQFVSFLDSCLKKDPAERWSAEELLQHPFIAGLPPKKIVRAEIREHLQALKKWPAKKGVKEAALWARKQLRRTCYFCAHKTLAEEKAAQQMALEGFPCC
;
A
#
# COMPACT_ATOMS: atom_id res chain seq x y z
N MET A 1 -5.59 0.39 -3.82
CA MET A 1 -4.54 1.44 -3.65
C MET A 1 -3.45 0.97 -2.70
N ALA A 2 -3.74 0.78 -1.40
CA ALA A 2 -2.76 0.27 -0.44
C ALA A 2 -2.40 -1.20 -0.68
N GLU A 3 -3.40 -2.09 -0.74
CA GLU A 3 -3.18 -3.55 -0.84
C GLU A 3 -3.44 -4.11 -2.25
N GLY A 4 -3.65 -3.24 -3.24
CA GLY A 4 -4.04 -3.64 -4.60
C GLY A 4 -5.51 -4.04 -4.76
N GLU A 5 -6.07 -4.76 -3.79
CA GLU A 5 -7.45 -5.27 -3.82
C GLU A 5 -8.31 -4.66 -2.70
N PRO A 6 -9.64 -4.55 -2.91
CA PRO A 6 -10.56 -4.17 -1.85
C PRO A 6 -10.77 -5.31 -0.83
N PRO A 7 -11.29 -5.01 0.38
CA PRO A 7 -11.80 -6.04 1.27
C PRO A 7 -12.87 -6.90 0.59
N TYR A 8 -12.86 -8.21 0.85
CA TYR A 8 -13.78 -9.18 0.27
C TYR A 8 -13.74 -9.33 -1.26
N TYR A 9 -12.62 -9.00 -1.90
CA TYR A 9 -12.45 -9.09 -3.37
C TYR A 9 -12.91 -10.43 -3.98
N ASP A 10 -12.60 -11.57 -3.34
CA ASP A 10 -12.94 -12.90 -3.84
C ASP A 10 -14.38 -13.35 -3.53
N GLN A 11 -15.17 -12.53 -2.84
CA GLN A 11 -16.52 -12.90 -2.40
C GLN A 11 -17.56 -12.51 -3.44
N ARG A 12 -18.43 -13.46 -3.81
CA ARG A 12 -19.51 -13.23 -4.79
C ARG A 12 -20.63 -12.32 -4.27
N ARG A 13 -20.88 -12.31 -2.96
CA ARG A 13 -21.90 -11.49 -2.29
C ARG A 13 -21.30 -10.89 -1.04
N VAL A 14 -21.27 -9.57 -0.97
CA VAL A 14 -20.50 -8.81 0.04
C VAL A 14 -21.37 -7.99 0.97
N GLU A 15 -22.64 -7.82 0.65
CA GLU A 15 -23.56 -6.89 1.32
C GLU A 15 -23.70 -7.24 2.81
N ASN A 16 -23.99 -8.51 3.10
CA ASN A 16 -24.15 -8.99 4.47
C ASN A 16 -22.84 -8.93 5.27
N LEU A 17 -21.70 -9.15 4.61
CA LEU A 17 -20.39 -9.07 5.26
C LEU A 17 -20.07 -7.63 5.63
N ILE A 18 -20.32 -6.68 4.72
CA ILE A 18 -20.14 -5.26 4.98
C ILE A 18 -21.08 -4.79 6.08
N ILE A 19 -22.35 -5.20 6.08
CA ILE A 19 -23.36 -4.79 7.06
C ILE A 19 -23.04 -5.31 8.47
N ASN A 20 -22.69 -6.59 8.59
CA ASN A 20 -22.62 -7.25 9.90
C ASN A 20 -21.23 -7.30 10.52
N ASN A 21 -20.16 -7.24 9.70
CA ASN A 21 -18.81 -7.31 10.24
C ASN A 21 -18.31 -5.95 10.71
N GLN A 22 -17.26 -5.99 11.53
CA GLN A 22 -16.51 -4.80 11.92
C GLN A 22 -15.85 -4.12 10.71
N PRO A 23 -15.58 -2.82 10.78
CA PRO A 23 -14.85 -2.11 9.74
C PRO A 23 -13.55 -2.83 9.35
N PRO A 24 -13.25 -2.91 8.04
CA PRO A 24 -12.04 -3.58 7.58
C PRO A 24 -10.80 -2.77 8.00
N LYS A 25 -9.73 -3.49 8.30
CA LYS A 25 -8.41 -2.93 8.61
C LYS A 25 -7.38 -3.38 7.57
N LEU A 26 -6.28 -2.65 7.49
CA LEU A 26 -5.13 -3.08 6.70
C LEU A 26 -4.57 -4.39 7.26
N ARG A 27 -4.20 -5.32 6.38
CA ARG A 27 -3.65 -6.65 6.72
C ARG A 27 -2.18 -6.55 7.14
N ALA A 28 -1.43 -5.66 6.51
CA ALA A 28 -0.01 -5.46 6.79
C ALA A 28 0.20 -4.36 7.84
N GLU A 29 1.20 -4.52 8.71
CA GLU A 29 1.58 -3.53 9.73
C GLU A 29 2.61 -2.51 9.22
N THR A 30 2.94 -2.55 7.93
CA THR A 30 3.96 -1.68 7.32
C THR A 30 3.51 -0.22 7.14
N TRP A 31 2.22 0.05 7.34
CA TRP A 31 1.62 1.35 7.12
C TRP A 31 1.85 2.29 8.31
N SER A 32 2.02 3.60 8.03
CA SER A 32 2.13 4.57 9.11
C SER A 32 0.86 4.65 9.95
N GLN A 33 1.03 5.01 11.22
CA GLN A 33 -0.09 5.25 12.12
C GLN A 33 -1.01 6.38 11.66
N GLN A 34 -0.49 7.41 10.98
CA GLN A 34 -1.32 8.47 10.41
C GLN A 34 -2.26 7.96 9.31
N PHE A 35 -1.77 7.03 8.47
CA PHE A 35 -2.61 6.42 7.44
C PHE A 35 -3.66 5.48 8.03
N VAL A 36 -3.29 4.66 9.01
CA VAL A 36 -4.23 3.78 9.74
C VAL A 36 -5.33 4.62 10.40
N SER A 37 -4.95 5.66 11.15
CA SER A 37 -5.89 6.60 11.79
C SER A 37 -6.82 7.27 10.79
N PHE A 38 -6.33 7.65 9.60
CA PHE A 38 -7.16 8.24 8.56
C PHE A 38 -8.24 7.27 8.07
N LEU A 39 -7.90 5.99 7.87
CA LEU A 39 -8.87 4.98 7.49
C LEU A 39 -9.88 4.69 8.59
N ASP A 40 -9.45 4.68 9.85
CA ASP A 40 -10.36 4.50 11.00
C ASP A 40 -11.43 5.61 11.06
N SER A 41 -11.07 6.86 10.74
CA SER A 41 -12.04 7.97 10.63
C SER A 41 -12.98 7.82 9.43
N CYS A 42 -12.51 7.26 8.31
CA CYS A 42 -13.32 7.06 7.10
C CYS A 42 -14.29 5.87 7.23
N LEU A 43 -13.86 4.80 7.88
CA LEU A 43 -14.55 3.50 7.88
C LEU A 43 -15.41 3.28 9.13
N LYS A 44 -15.72 4.35 9.88
CA LYS A 44 -16.71 4.30 10.96
C LYS A 44 -18.03 3.74 10.46
N LYS A 45 -18.51 2.73 11.20
CA LYS A 45 -19.72 1.99 10.85
C LYS A 45 -20.97 2.85 11.02
N ASP A 46 -21.05 3.53 12.16
CA ASP A 46 -22.05 4.55 12.43
C ASP A 46 -21.76 5.80 11.57
N PRO A 47 -22.70 6.23 10.69
CA PRO A 47 -22.55 7.46 9.94
C PRO A 47 -22.39 8.72 10.81
N ALA A 48 -22.93 8.73 12.03
CA ALA A 48 -22.82 9.88 12.94
C ALA A 48 -21.40 10.03 13.52
N GLU A 49 -20.65 8.93 13.65
CA GLU A 49 -19.24 8.97 14.08
C GLU A 49 -18.26 9.18 12.90
N ARG A 50 -18.74 9.03 11.66
CA ARG A 50 -17.91 9.12 10.46
C ARG A 50 -17.61 10.59 10.16
N TRP A 51 -16.33 10.89 9.99
CA TRP A 51 -15.90 12.24 9.68
C TRP A 51 -16.41 12.71 8.32
N SER A 52 -16.75 13.99 8.24
CA SER A 52 -17.15 14.66 7.00
C SER A 52 -15.96 14.82 6.06
N ALA A 53 -16.23 15.19 4.80
CA ALA A 53 -15.17 15.48 3.84
C ALA A 53 -14.28 16.65 4.29
N GLU A 54 -14.89 17.69 4.86
CA GLU A 54 -14.20 18.86 5.41
C GLU A 54 -13.27 18.49 6.57
N GLU A 55 -13.73 17.64 7.49
CA GLU A 55 -12.93 17.14 8.61
C GLU A 55 -11.77 16.25 8.13
N LEU A 56 -12.03 15.35 7.17
CA LEU A 56 -11.01 14.48 6.59
C LEU A 56 -9.90 15.25 5.85
N LEU A 57 -10.22 16.39 5.24
CA LEU A 57 -9.23 17.27 4.62
C LEU A 57 -8.26 17.89 5.64
N GLN A 58 -8.69 18.05 6.89
CA GLN A 58 -7.85 18.56 7.98
C GLN A 58 -7.07 17.45 8.71
N HIS A 59 -7.34 16.18 8.43
CA HIS A 59 -6.65 15.07 9.07
C HIS A 59 -5.14 15.11 8.78
N PRO A 60 -4.25 14.82 9.76
CA PRO A 60 -2.79 14.93 9.58
C PRO A 60 -2.22 14.16 8.37
N PHE A 61 -2.84 13.04 8.00
CA PHE A 61 -2.47 12.27 6.81
C PHE A 61 -2.62 13.06 5.51
N ILE A 62 -3.64 13.91 5.39
CA ILE A 62 -3.91 14.72 4.20
C ILE A 62 -3.23 16.09 4.31
N ALA A 63 -3.28 16.72 5.49
CA ALA A 63 -2.66 18.02 5.73
C ALA A 63 -1.12 17.96 5.61
N GLY A 64 -0.50 16.83 5.95
CA GLY A 64 0.94 16.60 5.87
C GLY A 64 1.46 16.17 4.50
N LEU A 65 0.62 16.17 3.45
CA LEU A 65 1.03 15.69 2.12
C LEU A 65 2.05 16.62 1.46
N PRO A 66 3.00 16.06 0.68
CA PRO A 66 3.91 16.88 -0.10
C PRO A 66 3.13 17.72 -1.14
N PRO A 67 3.71 18.86 -1.58
CA PRO A 67 3.08 19.71 -2.58
C PRO A 67 2.64 18.92 -3.81
N LYS A 68 1.42 19.21 -4.31
CA LYS A 68 0.81 18.53 -5.47
C LYS A 68 1.75 18.42 -6.68
N LYS A 69 2.64 19.41 -6.88
CA LYS A 69 3.65 19.40 -7.95
C LYS A 69 4.58 18.19 -7.89
N ILE A 70 4.99 17.77 -6.70
CA ILE A 70 5.92 16.65 -6.47
C ILE A 70 5.21 15.34 -6.81
N VAL A 71 4.07 15.09 -6.19
CA VAL A 71 3.26 13.87 -6.43
C VAL A 71 2.90 13.74 -7.92
N ARG A 72 2.51 14.84 -8.59
CA ARG A 72 2.21 14.82 -10.03
C ARG A 72 3.44 14.51 -10.88
N ALA A 73 4.63 14.95 -10.48
CA ALA A 73 5.87 14.65 -11.18
C ALA A 73 6.21 13.16 -11.04
N GLU A 74 6.11 12.59 -9.83
CA GLU A 74 6.33 11.17 -9.58
C GLU A 74 5.36 10.28 -10.37
N ILE A 75 4.06 10.61 -10.34
CA ILE A 75 3.05 9.91 -11.13
C ILE A 75 3.39 9.98 -12.63
N ARG A 76 3.79 11.16 -13.12
CA ARG A 76 4.15 11.35 -14.53
C ARG A 76 5.35 10.51 -14.93
N GLU A 77 6.40 10.47 -14.10
CA GLU A 77 7.58 9.66 -14.34
C GLU A 77 7.20 8.16 -14.43
N HIS A 78 6.39 7.68 -13.48
CA HIS A 78 5.94 6.29 -13.48
C HIS A 78 5.12 5.95 -14.73
N LEU A 79 4.19 6.82 -15.13
CA LEU A 79 3.40 6.65 -16.36
C LEU A 79 4.27 6.64 -17.63
N GLN A 80 5.31 7.48 -17.69
CA GLN A 80 6.25 7.47 -18.82
C GLN A 80 7.07 6.18 -18.87
N ALA A 81 7.49 5.67 -17.71
CA ALA A 81 8.22 4.40 -17.63
C ALA A 81 7.34 3.23 -18.10
N LEU A 82 6.05 3.21 -17.76
CA LEU A 82 5.08 2.23 -18.26
C LEU A 82 4.93 2.29 -19.78
N LYS A 83 4.86 3.49 -20.38
CA LYS A 83 4.78 3.64 -21.85
C LYS A 83 6.02 3.10 -22.57
N LYS A 84 7.19 3.20 -21.94
CA LYS A 84 8.46 2.70 -22.50
C LYS A 84 8.65 1.21 -22.29
N TRP A 85 7.77 0.54 -21.53
CA TRP A 85 7.86 -0.90 -21.30
C TRP A 85 7.62 -1.67 -22.59
N PRO A 86 8.62 -2.40 -23.13
CA PRO A 86 8.46 -3.11 -24.39
C PRO A 86 7.55 -4.32 -24.17
N ALA A 87 6.54 -4.46 -25.03
CA ALA A 87 5.53 -5.53 -24.99
C ALA A 87 6.10 -6.96 -25.13
N LYS A 88 7.39 -7.12 -25.44
CA LYS A 88 8.07 -8.39 -25.68
C LYS A 88 8.89 -8.94 -24.49
N LYS A 89 8.84 -8.32 -23.31
CA LYS A 89 9.58 -8.81 -22.14
C LYS A 89 8.87 -9.96 -21.45
N GLY A 90 9.63 -10.95 -20.97
CA GLY A 90 9.09 -12.12 -20.30
C GLY A 90 8.42 -11.76 -18.97
N VAL A 91 7.51 -12.62 -18.51
CA VAL A 91 6.75 -12.44 -17.26
C VAL A 91 7.67 -12.21 -16.05
N LYS A 92 8.85 -12.85 -16.03
CA LYS A 92 9.86 -12.68 -14.97
C LYS A 92 10.46 -11.27 -14.96
N GLU A 93 10.70 -10.68 -16.12
CA GLU A 93 11.27 -9.34 -16.24
C GLU A 93 10.23 -8.26 -15.92
N ALA A 94 8.97 -8.49 -16.30
CA ALA A 94 7.84 -7.66 -15.88
C ALA A 94 7.67 -7.66 -14.35
N ALA A 95 7.73 -8.84 -13.72
CA ALA A 95 7.67 -8.98 -12.27
C ALA A 95 8.86 -8.30 -11.56
N LEU A 96 10.07 -8.44 -12.10
CA LEU A 96 11.27 -7.79 -11.55
C LEU A 96 11.20 -6.26 -11.67
N TRP A 97 10.71 -5.75 -12.80
CA TRP A 97 10.53 -4.31 -13.00
C TRP A 97 9.45 -3.72 -12.10
N ALA A 98 8.30 -4.41 -11.96
CA ALA A 98 7.24 -4.02 -11.04
C ALA A 98 7.76 -3.96 -9.59
N ARG A 99 8.52 -4.98 -9.16
CA ARG A 99 9.18 -5.00 -7.84
C ARG A 99 10.16 -3.84 -7.64
N LYS A 100 10.98 -3.51 -8.65
CA LYS A 100 11.93 -2.38 -8.59
C LYS A 100 11.23 -1.02 -8.56
N GLN A 101 10.08 -0.87 -9.22
CA GLN A 101 9.29 0.36 -9.20
C GLN A 101 8.56 0.54 -7.85
N LEU A 102 7.97 -0.52 -7.31
CA LEU A 102 7.31 -0.51 -5.99
C LEU A 102 8.28 -0.15 -4.85
N ARG A 103 9.53 -0.60 -4.90
CA ARG A 103 10.57 -0.21 -3.92
C ARG A 103 10.98 1.27 -4.04
N ARG A 104 10.77 1.92 -5.19
CA ARG A 104 11.20 3.30 -5.46
C ARG A 104 10.18 4.35 -5.06
N THR A 105 8.90 4.00 -5.00
CA THR A 105 7.79 4.93 -4.72
C THR A 105 7.26 4.87 -3.29
N CYS A 106 7.70 3.90 -2.48
CA CYS A 106 7.34 3.86 -1.06
C CYS A 106 8.41 4.54 -0.19
N TYR A 107 8.56 5.86 -0.34
CA TYR A 107 9.37 6.67 0.60
C TYR A 107 8.85 6.60 2.04
N PHE A 108 7.63 6.11 2.24
CA PHE A 108 6.94 6.07 3.52
C PHE A 108 7.07 4.74 4.30
N CYS A 109 7.51 3.64 3.65
CA CYS A 109 7.83 2.36 4.33
C CYS A 109 9.34 2.14 4.54
N ALA A 110 10.20 3.06 4.07
CA ALA A 110 11.65 2.83 3.97
C ALA A 110 12.41 2.80 5.30
N HIS A 111 11.76 2.96 6.47
CA HIS A 111 12.45 2.99 7.76
C HIS A 111 12.48 1.66 8.55
N LYS A 112 12.01 0.52 8.02
CA LYS A 112 12.08 -0.75 8.76
C LYS A 112 12.53 -2.02 8.02
N THR A 113 13.05 -1.95 6.80
CA THR A 113 13.46 -3.18 6.08
C THR A 113 14.86 -3.71 6.43
N LEU A 114 15.62 -3.04 7.31
CA LEU A 114 16.98 -3.51 7.64
C LEU A 114 16.98 -4.84 8.42
N ALA A 115 15.93 -5.11 9.21
CA ALA A 115 15.83 -6.36 9.98
C ALA A 115 15.46 -7.56 9.08
N GLU A 116 14.53 -7.38 8.16
CA GLU A 116 14.08 -8.42 7.23
C GLU A 116 15.15 -8.72 6.15
N GLU A 117 15.86 -7.70 5.65
CA GLU A 117 16.98 -7.92 4.71
C GLU A 117 18.18 -8.61 5.38
N LYS A 118 18.48 -8.30 6.65
CA LYS A 118 19.53 -9.02 7.41
C LYS A 118 19.13 -10.47 7.68
N ALA A 119 17.88 -10.74 8.06
CA ALA A 119 17.39 -12.10 8.26
C ALA A 119 17.44 -12.92 6.95
N ALA A 120 17.06 -12.32 5.82
CA ALA A 120 17.15 -12.97 4.51
C ALA A 120 18.60 -13.21 4.05
N GLN A 121 19.53 -12.31 4.35
CA GLN A 121 20.96 -12.49 4.05
C GLN A 121 21.61 -13.55 4.95
N GLN A 122 21.22 -13.62 6.21
CA GLN A 122 21.75 -14.61 7.15
C GLN A 122 21.25 -16.02 6.83
N MET A 123 19.98 -16.16 6.46
CA MET A 123 19.42 -17.43 5.94
C MET A 123 20.08 -17.90 4.62
N ALA A 124 20.61 -16.98 3.81
CA ALA A 124 21.31 -17.32 2.58
C ALA A 124 22.78 -17.76 2.79
N LEU A 125 23.40 -17.34 3.91
CA LEU A 125 24.80 -17.67 4.23
C LEU A 125 24.92 -18.97 5.03
N GLU A 126 23.93 -19.31 5.85
CA GLU A 126 23.99 -20.52 6.68
C GLU A 126 23.66 -21.80 5.89
N GLY A 127 23.11 -21.68 4.68
CA GLY A 127 22.70 -22.82 3.87
C GLY A 127 21.54 -23.56 4.52
N PHE A 128 20.46 -23.81 3.78
CA PHE A 128 19.38 -24.65 4.29
C PHE A 128 19.95 -26.06 4.58
N PRO A 129 19.92 -26.55 5.83
CA PRO A 129 20.10 -27.97 6.05
C PRO A 129 18.91 -28.65 5.37
N CYS A 130 19.18 -29.43 4.32
CA CYS A 130 18.18 -30.31 3.76
C CYS A 130 17.75 -31.31 4.83
N CYS A 131 16.54 -31.14 5.36
CA CYS A 131 15.70 -32.20 5.95
C CYS A 131 14.24 -31.85 5.61
#